data_AF-E3MQK0-F1
#
_entry.id   AF-E3MQK0-F1
#
_cell.length_a   1.000
_cell.length_b   1.000
_cell.length_c   1.000
_cell.angle_alpha   90.00
_cell.angle_beta   90.00
_cell.angle_gamma   90.00
#
_symmetry.space_group_name_H-M   'P 1'
#
loop_
_entity.id
_entity.type
_entity.pdbx_description
1 polymer ?
#
loop_
_entity_poly.entity_id
_entity_poly.type
_entity_poly.pdbx_seq_one_letter_code
_entity_poly.pdbx_strand_id
1 'polypeptide(L)'
;MSYEVSRFKSADKIINTSDYFALDTSVTNGLSCVTKTKTTSQETKVWWTFDWNQLIADRVIGFTGEVIVKKPKEIVIPVDLFKKKNEIVYKFSEVPTPVNLQFEYSLLPILSTEIYDQMFLPSEKNDAILEVDGLKLSVNKAFLSYHSDYFCALFSSNFKEGNMDKIPIKDLSYDEIGLLLSTIYPKPTFPNDKTVPKILELADRFLVSSAIYHVEYHLLNNTN
;
A
#
# COMPACT_ATOMS: atom_id res chain seq x y z
N MET A 1 -8.17 -0.77 -7.83
CA MET A 1 -6.94 -0.11 -8.32
C MET A 1 -5.95 -1.15 -8.79
N SER A 2 -5.74 -1.30 -10.10
CA SER A 2 -4.45 -1.82 -10.55
C SER A 2 -3.46 -0.68 -10.36
N TYR A 3 -2.68 -0.73 -9.29
CA TYR A 3 -1.61 0.24 -9.15
C TYR A 3 -0.61 0.02 -10.28
N GLU A 4 -0.30 1.09 -11.00
CA GLU A 4 0.61 1.00 -12.15
C GLU A 4 2.04 0.76 -11.66
N VAL A 5 2.70 -0.19 -12.31
CA VAL A 5 4.12 -0.47 -12.07
C VAL A 5 4.92 0.79 -12.42
N SER A 6 5.65 1.32 -11.43
CA SER A 6 6.62 2.38 -11.64
C SER A 6 7.81 1.82 -12.41
N ARG A 7 7.97 2.27 -13.67
CA ARG A 7 9.05 1.82 -14.56
C ARG A 7 9.97 2.97 -14.92
N PHE A 8 11.27 2.71 -14.88
CA PHE A 8 12.29 3.66 -15.30
C PHE A 8 13.45 2.93 -15.95
N LYS A 9 14.06 3.58 -16.95
CA LYS A 9 15.27 3.12 -17.61
C LYS A 9 16.28 4.26 -17.66
N SER A 10 17.48 4.03 -17.15
CA SER A 10 18.55 5.02 -17.16
C SER A 10 19.16 5.15 -18.56
N ALA A 11 19.72 6.32 -18.85
CA ALA A 11 20.72 6.44 -19.90
C ALA A 11 22.00 5.65 -19.53
N ASP A 12 22.91 5.46 -20.48
CA ASP A 12 24.26 4.98 -20.16
C ASP A 12 24.98 6.06 -19.33
N LYS A 13 25.52 5.66 -18.18
CA LYS A 13 26.19 6.57 -17.23
C LYS A 13 27.64 6.13 -17.03
N ILE A 14 28.58 7.05 -17.21
CA ILE A 14 30.01 6.78 -17.02
C ILE A 14 30.41 7.17 -15.60
N ILE A 15 30.86 6.20 -14.82
CA ILE A 15 31.33 6.38 -13.45
C ILE A 15 32.86 6.45 -13.48
N ASN A 16 33.38 7.62 -13.12
CA ASN A 16 34.81 7.87 -12.98
C ASN A 16 35.27 7.69 -11.52
N THR A 17 36.59 7.62 -11.32
CA THR A 17 37.19 7.62 -9.97
C THR A 17 37.18 9.02 -9.37
N SER A 18 36.18 9.33 -8.53
CA SER A 18 36.31 10.10 -7.29
C SER A 18 34.93 10.48 -6.72
N ASP A 19 34.79 10.26 -5.41
CA ASP A 19 33.74 10.75 -4.51
C ASP A 19 32.30 10.28 -4.69
N TYR A 20 31.50 10.50 -3.65
CA TYR A 20 30.09 10.16 -3.58
C TYR A 20 29.28 11.22 -4.31
N PHE A 21 28.75 10.91 -5.49
CA PHE A 21 27.97 11.84 -6.30
C PHE A 21 26.62 11.24 -6.70
N ALA A 22 25.61 12.11 -6.86
CA ALA A 22 24.35 11.75 -7.48
C ALA A 22 24.55 11.60 -8.99
N LEU A 23 24.30 10.39 -9.51
CA LEU A 23 24.52 9.99 -10.90
C LEU A 23 23.26 10.15 -11.75
N ASP A 24 22.10 9.93 -11.14
CA ASP A 24 20.80 10.05 -11.79
C ASP A 24 19.69 10.34 -10.77
N THR A 25 18.66 11.04 -11.22
CA THR A 25 17.42 11.23 -10.46
C THR A 25 16.26 10.96 -11.39
N SER A 26 15.29 10.18 -10.93
CA SER A 26 14.06 9.88 -11.66
C SER A 26 12.83 10.12 -10.79
N VAL A 27 11.72 10.47 -11.44
CA VAL A 27 10.40 10.54 -10.81
C VAL A 27 9.41 9.87 -11.75
N THR A 28 8.71 8.86 -11.26
CA THR A 28 7.76 8.04 -12.04
C THR A 28 6.63 7.63 -11.13
N ASN A 29 5.37 7.93 -11.51
CA ASN A 29 4.17 7.63 -10.72
C ASN A 29 4.26 8.10 -9.26
N GLY A 30 4.84 9.29 -9.02
CA GLY A 30 5.05 9.85 -7.68
C GLY A 30 6.15 9.17 -6.84
N LEU A 31 6.78 8.11 -7.35
CA LEU A 31 7.99 7.51 -6.78
C LEU A 31 9.22 8.23 -7.33
N SER A 32 10.00 8.83 -6.44
CA SER A 32 11.30 9.40 -6.78
C SER A 32 12.44 8.44 -6.43
N CYS A 33 13.48 8.41 -7.25
CA CYS A 33 14.69 7.64 -7.01
C CYS A 33 15.92 8.53 -7.25
N VAL A 34 16.86 8.52 -6.30
CA VAL A 34 18.18 9.14 -6.44
C VAL A 34 19.20 8.02 -6.50
N THR A 35 19.93 7.95 -7.61
CA THR A 35 21.01 7.00 -7.81
C THR A 35 22.34 7.65 -7.46
N LYS A 36 23.11 7.02 -6.59
CA LYS A 36 24.44 7.52 -6.17
C LYS A 36 25.48 6.43 -6.33
N THR A 37 26.71 6.84 -6.56
CA THR A 37 27.82 5.90 -6.72
C THR A 37 29.03 6.31 -5.91
N LYS A 38 29.82 5.31 -5.51
CA LYS A 38 31.12 5.51 -4.86
C LYS A 38 32.05 4.42 -5.34
N THR A 39 33.14 4.85 -5.94
CA THR A 39 34.15 3.96 -6.52
C THR A 39 35.42 4.07 -5.71
N THR A 40 35.99 2.91 -5.38
CA THR A 40 37.33 2.76 -4.80
C THR A 40 38.19 1.95 -5.76
N SER A 41 39.46 1.72 -5.41
CA SER A 41 40.36 0.88 -6.21
C SER A 41 39.93 -0.59 -6.31
N GLN A 42 39.04 -1.06 -5.43
CA GLN A 42 38.63 -2.48 -5.35
C GLN A 42 37.17 -2.72 -5.74
N GLU A 43 36.32 -1.72 -5.61
CA GLU A 43 34.87 -1.87 -5.76
C GLU A 43 34.19 -0.59 -6.24
N THR A 44 33.05 -0.77 -6.92
CA THR A 44 32.07 0.28 -7.17
C THR A 44 30.78 -0.08 -6.45
N LYS A 45 30.30 0.80 -5.58
CA LYS A 45 28.99 0.69 -4.94
C LYS A 45 28.01 1.62 -5.61
N VAL A 46 26.78 1.13 -5.81
CA VAL A 46 25.65 1.87 -6.36
C VAL A 46 24.51 1.81 -5.36
N TRP A 47 23.94 2.97 -5.07
CA TRP A 47 22.80 3.17 -4.19
C TRP A 47 21.62 3.67 -5.02
N TRP A 48 20.48 3.03 -4.86
CA TRP A 48 19.19 3.55 -5.30
C TRP A 48 18.39 3.89 -4.05
N THR A 49 18.29 5.18 -3.75
CA THR A 49 17.50 5.69 -2.63
C THR A 49 16.16 6.17 -3.17
N PHE A 50 15.08 5.59 -2.68
CA PHE A 50 13.72 5.86 -3.10
C PHE A 50 12.99 6.75 -2.08
N ASP A 51 12.12 7.62 -2.57
CA ASP A 51 11.21 8.43 -1.76
C ASP A 51 9.82 8.42 -2.39
N TRP A 52 8.83 8.03 -1.59
CA TRP A 52 7.43 7.93 -1.94
C TRP A 52 6.54 8.74 -0.99
N ASN A 53 7.07 9.81 -0.40
CA ASN A 53 6.32 10.65 0.54
C ASN A 53 5.03 11.23 -0.09
N GLN A 54 5.06 11.50 -1.41
CA GLN A 54 3.90 11.96 -2.17
C GLN A 54 2.78 10.91 -2.28
N LEU A 55 3.12 9.63 -2.11
CA LEU A 55 2.19 8.50 -2.26
C LEU A 55 1.65 7.99 -0.92
N ILE A 56 2.04 8.62 0.19
CA ILE A 56 1.51 8.28 1.53
C ILE A 56 0.00 8.48 1.57
N ALA A 57 -0.52 9.55 0.96
CA ALA A 57 -1.97 9.80 0.85
C ALA A 57 -2.69 8.71 0.03
N ASP A 58 -1.98 8.14 -0.96
CA ASP A 58 -2.44 7.01 -1.79
C ASP A 58 -2.21 5.64 -1.13
N ARG A 59 -1.86 5.64 0.16
CA ARG A 59 -1.72 4.46 1.04
C ARG A 59 -0.53 3.57 0.72
N VAL A 60 0.46 4.10 0.01
CA VAL A 60 1.69 3.37 -0.33
C VAL A 60 2.66 3.42 0.85
N ILE A 61 3.07 2.25 1.35
CA ILE A 61 4.02 2.09 2.48
C ILE A 61 5.33 1.43 2.08
N GLY A 62 5.49 1.12 0.81
CA GLY A 62 6.65 0.43 0.30
C GLY A 62 6.54 0.11 -1.18
N PHE A 63 7.54 -0.58 -1.70
CA PHE A 63 7.59 -1.05 -3.08
C PHE A 63 8.27 -2.41 -3.13
N THR A 64 7.77 -3.28 -4.00
CA THR A 64 8.42 -4.55 -4.35
C THR A 64 8.64 -4.64 -5.85
N GLY A 65 9.54 -5.50 -6.30
CA GLY A 65 9.83 -5.70 -7.71
C GLY A 65 11.31 -5.93 -7.93
N GLU A 66 11.90 -5.24 -8.90
CA GLU A 66 13.28 -5.46 -9.27
C GLU A 66 13.99 -4.22 -9.80
N VAL A 67 15.30 -4.18 -9.59
CA VAL A 67 16.26 -3.34 -10.31
C VAL A 67 17.08 -4.26 -11.19
N ILE A 68 17.09 -4.01 -12.49
CA ILE A 68 17.89 -4.75 -13.46
C ILE A 68 19.05 -3.86 -13.88
N VAL A 69 20.25 -4.22 -13.46
CA VAL A 69 21.47 -3.62 -13.99
C VAL A 69 21.77 -4.30 -15.32
N LYS A 70 21.95 -3.53 -16.40
CA LYS A 70 22.33 -4.03 -17.75
C LYS A 70 23.84 -3.93 -17.99
N LYS A 71 24.50 -2.93 -17.41
CA LYS A 71 25.97 -2.73 -17.50
C LYS A 71 26.52 -2.33 -16.13
N PRO A 72 27.74 -2.74 -15.75
CA PRO A 72 28.74 -3.46 -16.56
C PRO A 72 28.45 -4.95 -16.75
N LYS A 73 27.55 -5.52 -15.93
CA LYS A 73 27.13 -6.92 -16.00
C LYS A 73 25.63 -6.99 -15.76
N GLU A 74 24.94 -7.85 -16.52
CA GLU A 74 23.51 -8.05 -16.34
C GLU A 74 23.22 -8.77 -15.01
N ILE A 75 22.51 -8.09 -14.11
CA ILE A 75 22.15 -8.57 -12.78
C ILE A 75 20.73 -8.10 -12.46
N VAL A 76 19.92 -9.01 -11.92
CA VAL A 76 18.60 -8.70 -11.37
C VAL A 76 18.70 -8.65 -9.86
N ILE A 77 18.27 -7.55 -9.27
CA ILE A 77 18.30 -7.31 -7.84
C ILE A 77 16.84 -7.23 -7.36
N PRO A 78 16.39 -8.18 -6.52
CA PRO A 78 15.03 -8.10 -5.97
C PRO A 78 14.91 -6.90 -5.06
N VAL A 79 13.78 -6.21 -5.17
CA VAL A 79 13.43 -5.04 -4.38
C VAL A 79 12.33 -5.41 -3.41
N ASP A 80 12.59 -5.10 -2.16
CA ASP A 80 11.64 -5.14 -1.06
C ASP A 80 11.94 -3.95 -0.15
N LEU A 81 11.18 -2.87 -0.39
CA LEU A 81 11.23 -1.61 0.32
C LEU A 81 9.96 -1.52 1.15
N PHE A 82 10.13 -1.39 2.46
CA PHE A 82 9.00 -1.36 3.39
C PHE A 82 9.37 -0.54 4.62
N LYS A 83 8.41 0.26 5.09
CA LYS A 83 8.57 1.09 6.30
C LYS A 83 9.83 1.99 6.20
N LYS A 84 10.85 1.76 7.05
CA LYS A 84 12.07 2.58 7.13
C LYS A 84 13.16 2.21 6.12
N LYS A 85 12.97 1.16 5.32
CA LYS A 85 13.92 0.72 4.31
C LYS A 85 13.54 1.32 2.97
N ASN A 86 14.29 2.32 2.54
CA ASN A 86 14.06 3.04 1.29
C ASN A 86 15.25 2.97 0.33
N GLU A 87 16.23 2.09 0.60
CA GLU A 87 17.47 2.05 -0.16
C GLU A 87 17.82 0.62 -0.59
N ILE A 88 18.29 0.50 -1.83
CA ILE A 88 18.91 -0.70 -2.39
C ILE A 88 20.36 -0.38 -2.69
N VAL A 89 21.26 -1.27 -2.28
CA VAL A 89 22.70 -1.10 -2.48
C VAL A 89 23.24 -2.34 -3.17
N TYR A 90 23.99 -2.13 -4.26
CA TYR A 90 24.72 -3.19 -4.93
C TYR A 90 26.20 -2.86 -5.06
N LYS A 91 27.04 -3.89 -4.94
CA LYS A 91 28.50 -3.78 -5.02
C LYS A 91 29.00 -4.57 -6.22
N PHE A 92 29.75 -3.90 -7.08
CA PHE A 92 30.56 -4.53 -8.12
C PHE A 92 32.01 -4.64 -7.65
N SER A 93 32.57 -5.85 -7.67
CA SER A 93 34.00 -6.09 -7.37
C SER A 93 34.82 -6.09 -8.67
N GLU A 94 36.06 -5.64 -8.60
CA GLU A 94 37.07 -5.81 -9.67
C GLU A 94 36.69 -5.20 -11.03
N VAL A 95 35.92 -4.10 -11.03
CA VAL A 95 35.52 -3.46 -12.29
C VAL A 95 36.59 -2.45 -12.72
N PRO A 96 37.15 -2.56 -13.93
CA PRO A 96 38.07 -1.55 -14.45
C PRO A 96 37.34 -0.21 -14.61
N THR A 97 37.99 0.87 -14.17
CA THR A 97 37.47 2.22 -14.32
C THR A 97 37.88 2.79 -15.67
N PRO A 98 36.98 3.54 -16.37
CA PRO A 98 35.64 3.94 -15.94
C PRO A 98 34.58 2.83 -16.08
N VAL A 99 33.61 2.82 -15.17
CA VAL A 99 32.50 1.85 -15.19
C VAL A 99 31.33 2.44 -15.96
N ASN A 100 30.84 1.74 -16.98
CA ASN A 100 29.58 2.09 -17.63
C ASN A 100 28.42 1.43 -16.87
N LEU A 101 27.57 2.24 -16.25
CA LEU A 101 26.37 1.80 -15.55
C LEU A 101 25.14 2.11 -16.41
N GLN A 102 24.35 1.07 -16.63
CA GLN A 102 23.00 1.21 -17.16
C GLN A 102 22.10 0.31 -16.34
N PHE A 103 20.94 0.82 -15.93
CA PHE A 103 19.98 0.06 -15.15
C PHE A 103 18.54 0.48 -15.48
N GLU A 104 17.60 -0.36 -15.11
CA GLU A 104 16.17 -0.08 -15.14
C GLU A 104 15.53 -0.66 -13.88
N TYR A 105 14.38 -0.12 -13.48
CA TYR A 105 13.60 -0.69 -12.39
C TYR A 105 12.14 -0.82 -12.78
N SER A 106 11.49 -1.84 -12.23
CA SER A 106 10.05 -2.08 -12.34
C SER A 106 9.51 -2.39 -10.95
N LEU A 107 8.78 -1.44 -10.37
CA LEU A 107 8.37 -1.50 -8.97
C LEU A 107 6.85 -1.38 -8.82
N LEU A 108 6.28 -2.30 -8.05
CA LEU A 108 4.89 -2.32 -7.63
C LEU A 108 4.77 -1.71 -6.24
N PRO A 109 3.83 -0.77 -6.00
CA PRO A 109 3.61 -0.24 -4.67
C PRO A 109 3.02 -1.31 -3.74
N ILE A 110 3.51 -1.31 -2.51
CA ILE A 110 2.96 -2.07 -1.38
C ILE A 110 2.02 -1.13 -0.63
N LEU A 111 0.79 -1.57 -0.42
CA LEU A 111 -0.23 -0.76 0.26
C LEU A 111 -0.32 -1.12 1.73
N SER A 112 -0.65 -0.13 2.55
CA SER A 112 -0.91 -0.37 3.96
C SER A 112 -2.24 -1.08 4.15
N THR A 113 -2.18 -2.27 4.73
CA THR A 113 -3.33 -2.96 5.31
C THR A 113 -3.55 -2.51 6.76
N GLU A 114 -2.50 -2.15 7.51
CA GLU A 114 -2.49 -1.78 8.94
C GLU A 114 -3.27 -0.47 9.31
N ILE A 115 -3.94 0.20 8.37
CA ILE A 115 -4.62 1.49 8.64
C ILE A 115 -5.90 1.35 9.46
N TYR A 116 -6.50 0.16 9.45
CA TYR A 116 -7.74 -0.11 10.18
C TYR A 116 -7.49 -0.70 11.56
N ASP A 117 -6.24 -1.01 11.90
CA ASP A 117 -5.90 -1.70 13.15
C ASP A 117 -6.48 -0.97 14.36
N GLN A 118 -6.33 0.36 14.39
CA GLN A 118 -6.88 1.18 15.48
C GLN A 118 -8.41 1.11 15.60
N MET A 119 -9.14 0.85 14.51
CA MET A 119 -10.59 0.68 14.53
C MET A 119 -11.00 -0.66 15.16
N PHE A 120 -10.12 -1.65 15.07
CA PHE A 120 -10.40 -3.03 15.43
C PHE A 120 -9.66 -3.52 16.67
N LEU A 121 -8.82 -2.66 17.27
CA LEU A 121 -8.21 -2.92 18.57
C LEU A 121 -9.30 -3.04 19.65
N PRO A 122 -9.15 -3.99 20.60
CA PRO A 122 -10.06 -4.11 21.73
C PRO A 122 -10.11 -2.83 22.56
N SER A 123 -11.31 -2.43 22.94
CA SER A 123 -11.58 -1.34 23.86
C SER A 123 -12.86 -1.61 24.65
N GLU A 124 -13.10 -0.83 25.70
CA GLU A 124 -14.34 -0.85 26.50
C GLU A 124 -15.61 -0.58 25.67
N LYS A 125 -15.48 -0.07 24.44
CA LYS A 125 -16.60 0.20 23.54
C LYS A 125 -16.97 -1.00 22.67
N ASN A 126 -16.16 -2.06 22.66
CA ASN A 126 -16.39 -3.22 21.80
C ASN A 126 -17.12 -4.33 22.57
N ASP A 127 -18.09 -4.97 21.91
CA ASP A 127 -18.97 -6.00 22.49
C ASP A 127 -19.14 -7.22 21.56
N ALA A 128 -18.38 -7.27 20.47
CA ALA A 128 -18.31 -8.40 19.56
C ALA A 128 -16.94 -8.52 18.89
N ILE A 129 -16.66 -9.72 18.38
CA ILE A 129 -15.50 -10.01 17.53
C ILE A 129 -16.00 -10.53 16.20
N LEU A 130 -15.64 -9.86 15.11
CA LEU A 130 -15.76 -10.41 13.76
C LEU A 130 -14.48 -11.18 13.43
N GLU A 131 -14.60 -12.34 12.80
CA GLU A 131 -13.47 -13.08 12.26
C GLU A 131 -13.46 -12.97 10.74
N VAL A 132 -12.46 -12.31 10.20
CA VAL A 132 -12.31 -11.99 8.77
C VAL A 132 -10.90 -12.34 8.35
N ASP A 133 -10.75 -13.21 7.35
CA ASP A 133 -9.44 -13.66 6.86
C ASP A 133 -8.50 -14.19 7.98
N GLY A 134 -9.07 -14.89 8.97
CA GLY A 134 -8.35 -15.39 10.14
C GLY A 134 -7.95 -14.32 11.16
N LEU A 135 -8.24 -13.04 10.91
CA LEU A 135 -8.01 -11.92 11.81
C LEU A 135 -9.24 -11.66 12.69
N LYS A 136 -9.00 -11.21 13.92
CA LYS A 136 -10.04 -10.89 14.90
C LYS A 136 -10.21 -9.39 15.01
N LEU A 137 -11.41 -8.93 14.72
CA LEU A 137 -11.75 -7.51 14.68
C LEU A 137 -12.72 -7.18 15.82
N SER A 138 -12.28 -6.41 16.80
CA SER A 138 -13.16 -5.95 17.88
C SER A 138 -14.07 -4.83 17.35
N VAL A 139 -15.39 -5.03 17.45
CA VAL A 139 -16.40 -4.11 16.91
C VAL A 139 -17.47 -3.79 17.96
N ASN A 140 -18.31 -2.79 17.69
CA ASN A 140 -19.48 -2.45 18.50
C ASN A 140 -20.75 -2.83 17.72
N LYS A 141 -21.56 -3.75 18.25
CA LYS A 141 -22.77 -4.28 17.61
C LYS A 141 -23.76 -3.16 17.31
N ALA A 142 -24.08 -2.33 18.31
CA ALA A 142 -25.07 -1.27 18.16
C ALA A 142 -24.68 -0.25 17.09
N PHE A 143 -23.40 0.16 17.06
CA PHE A 143 -22.85 1.06 16.06
C PHE A 143 -22.98 0.49 14.64
N LEU A 144 -22.53 -0.74 14.43
CA LEU A 144 -22.64 -1.38 13.11
C LEU A 144 -24.10 -1.59 12.69
N SER A 145 -24.97 -2.04 13.61
CA SER A 145 -26.40 -2.21 13.35
C SER A 145 -27.09 -0.90 12.98
N TYR A 146 -26.67 0.22 13.56
CA TYR A 146 -27.23 1.53 13.24
C TYR A 146 -26.92 1.95 11.80
N HIS A 147 -25.76 1.55 11.29
CA HIS A 147 -25.31 1.90 9.94
C HIS A 147 -25.62 0.83 8.88
N SER A 148 -26.09 -0.36 9.28
CA SER A 148 -26.23 -1.51 8.39
C SER A 148 -27.33 -2.46 8.82
N ASP A 149 -28.32 -2.63 7.95
CA ASP A 149 -29.39 -3.61 8.15
C ASP A 149 -28.86 -5.06 8.14
N TYR A 150 -27.79 -5.31 7.38
CA TYR A 150 -27.10 -6.60 7.41
C TYR A 150 -26.52 -6.91 8.79
N PHE A 151 -25.75 -5.97 9.38
CA PHE A 151 -25.17 -6.17 10.71
C PHE A 151 -26.25 -6.19 11.80
N CYS A 152 -27.32 -5.40 11.63
CA CYS A 152 -28.49 -5.44 12.50
C CYS A 152 -29.12 -6.85 12.54
N ALA A 153 -29.34 -7.45 11.37
CA ALA A 153 -29.82 -8.82 11.28
C ALA A 153 -28.79 -9.83 11.84
N LEU A 154 -27.51 -9.71 11.47
CA LEU A 154 -26.43 -10.61 11.91
C LEU A 154 -26.30 -10.68 13.43
N PHE A 155 -26.41 -9.55 14.11
CA PHE A 155 -26.29 -9.47 15.57
C PHE A 155 -27.59 -9.75 16.32
N SER A 156 -28.71 -9.92 15.62
CA SER A 156 -29.97 -10.30 16.23
C SER A 156 -29.87 -11.69 16.85
N SER A 157 -30.41 -11.84 18.06
CA SER A 157 -30.47 -13.14 18.77
C SER A 157 -31.30 -14.20 18.03
N ASN A 158 -32.08 -13.79 17.02
CA ASN A 158 -32.82 -14.68 16.12
C ASN A 158 -31.92 -15.50 15.19
N PHE A 159 -30.66 -15.07 15.00
CA PHE A 159 -29.66 -15.78 14.21
C PHE A 159 -28.63 -16.45 15.12
N LYS A 160 -28.03 -17.54 14.65
CA LYS A 160 -27.04 -18.29 15.45
C LYS A 160 -25.82 -17.43 15.73
N GLU A 161 -25.44 -16.62 14.75
CA GLU A 161 -24.32 -15.70 14.73
C GLU A 161 -24.42 -14.64 15.84
N GLY A 162 -25.60 -14.12 16.13
CA GLY A 162 -25.79 -13.10 17.17
C GLY A 162 -25.38 -13.55 18.57
N ASN A 163 -25.35 -14.87 18.80
CA ASN A 163 -24.99 -15.52 20.06
C ASN A 163 -23.57 -16.11 20.08
N MET A 164 -22.77 -15.92 19.02
CA MET A 164 -21.40 -16.43 18.96
C MET A 164 -20.40 -15.46 19.61
N ASP A 165 -19.38 -16.02 20.27
CA ASP A 165 -18.26 -15.23 20.81
C ASP A 165 -17.41 -14.58 19.71
N LYS A 166 -17.34 -15.23 18.54
CA LYS A 166 -16.65 -14.77 17.33
C LYS A 166 -17.51 -15.08 16.13
N ILE A 167 -17.78 -14.06 15.33
CA ILE A 167 -18.73 -14.15 14.21
C ILE A 167 -17.93 -14.18 12.91
N PRO A 168 -17.87 -15.32 12.20
CA PRO A 168 -17.12 -15.41 10.96
C PRO A 168 -17.84 -14.66 9.83
N ILE A 169 -17.13 -13.79 9.13
CA ILE A 169 -17.59 -13.18 7.87
C ILE A 169 -16.79 -13.80 6.73
N LYS A 170 -17.46 -14.59 5.90
CA LYS A 170 -16.82 -15.31 4.79
C LYS A 170 -16.71 -14.43 3.54
N ASP A 171 -15.77 -14.81 2.66
CA ASP A 171 -15.57 -14.20 1.35
C ASP A 171 -15.38 -12.69 1.43
N LEU A 172 -14.63 -12.24 2.43
CA LEU A 172 -14.32 -10.84 2.68
C LEU A 172 -12.90 -10.75 3.22
N SER A 173 -12.07 -9.88 2.63
CA SER A 173 -10.73 -9.63 3.15
C SER A 173 -10.72 -8.59 4.27
N TYR A 174 -9.63 -8.55 5.04
CA TYR A 174 -9.41 -7.50 6.04
C TYR A 174 -9.47 -6.09 5.44
N ASP A 175 -8.88 -5.89 4.27
CA ASP A 175 -8.86 -4.59 3.60
C ASP A 175 -10.25 -4.18 3.13
N GLU A 176 -11.08 -5.13 2.71
CA GLU A 176 -12.45 -4.86 2.26
C GLU A 176 -13.35 -4.44 3.42
N ILE A 177 -13.34 -5.19 4.53
CA ILE A 177 -14.13 -4.80 5.71
C ILE A 177 -13.63 -3.50 6.32
N GLY A 178 -12.31 -3.31 6.38
CA GLY A 178 -11.69 -2.07 6.83
C GLY A 178 -12.10 -0.89 5.95
N LEU A 179 -12.04 -1.05 4.62
CA LEU A 179 -12.44 -0.02 3.66
C LEU A 179 -13.89 0.40 3.88
N LEU A 180 -14.83 -0.55 3.93
CA LEU A 180 -16.23 -0.26 4.17
C LEU A 180 -16.44 0.44 5.51
N LEU A 181 -15.96 -0.13 6.61
CA LEU A 181 -16.20 0.40 7.95
C LEU A 181 -15.52 1.76 8.18
N SER A 182 -14.41 2.03 7.48
CA SER A 182 -13.74 3.33 7.56
C SER A 182 -14.59 4.47 7.01
N THR A 183 -15.58 4.19 6.17
CA THR A 183 -16.50 5.22 5.64
C THR A 183 -17.52 5.68 6.67
N ILE A 184 -17.77 4.90 7.72
CA ILE A 184 -18.78 5.18 8.75
C ILE A 184 -18.17 5.41 10.14
N TYR A 185 -16.89 5.06 10.32
CA TYR A 185 -16.20 5.25 11.59
C TYR A 185 -16.19 6.74 12.02
N PRO A 186 -16.12 7.09 13.33
CA PRO A 186 -16.27 8.46 13.81
C PRO A 186 -15.39 9.52 13.12
N LYS A 187 -14.21 9.11 12.62
CA LYS A 187 -13.41 9.91 11.69
C LYS A 187 -13.45 9.23 10.32
N PRO A 188 -14.47 9.52 9.48
CA PRO A 188 -14.68 8.77 8.27
C PRO A 188 -13.61 9.09 7.23
N THR A 189 -13.22 8.07 6.47
CA THR A 189 -12.43 8.24 5.25
C THR A 189 -13.40 8.39 4.08
N PHE A 190 -13.27 9.47 3.33
CA PHE A 190 -14.13 9.74 2.18
C PHE A 190 -13.70 8.94 0.94
N PRO A 191 -14.65 8.57 0.06
CA PRO A 191 -14.35 7.95 -1.22
C PRO A 191 -13.49 8.83 -2.12
N ASN A 192 -12.85 8.19 -3.09
CA ASN A 192 -12.24 8.82 -4.25
C ASN A 192 -12.56 7.98 -5.50
N ASP A 193 -12.27 8.51 -6.70
CA ASP A 193 -12.61 7.85 -7.98
C ASP A 193 -12.17 6.40 -8.05
N LYS A 194 -11.06 6.07 -7.39
CA LYS A 194 -10.47 4.74 -7.40
C LYS A 194 -11.10 3.77 -6.39
N THR A 195 -11.60 4.28 -5.27
CA THR A 195 -12.23 3.47 -4.21
C THR A 195 -13.73 3.32 -4.39
N VAL A 196 -14.38 4.25 -5.11
CA VAL A 196 -15.82 4.26 -5.39
C VAL A 196 -16.38 2.89 -5.81
N PRO A 197 -15.82 2.18 -6.81
CA PRO A 197 -16.43 0.92 -7.27
C PRO A 197 -16.48 -0.14 -6.17
N LYS A 198 -15.39 -0.28 -5.40
CA LYS A 198 -15.29 -1.29 -4.34
C LYS A 198 -16.12 -0.89 -3.10
N ILE A 199 -16.17 0.40 -2.75
CA ILE A 199 -17.04 0.88 -1.67
C ILE A 199 -18.50 0.61 -2.01
N LEU A 200 -18.93 0.88 -3.26
CA LEU A 200 -20.30 0.65 -3.69
C LEU A 200 -20.67 -0.84 -3.66
N GLU A 201 -19.80 -1.71 -4.17
CA GLU A 201 -19.95 -3.18 -4.12
C GLU A 201 -20.15 -3.68 -2.67
N LEU A 202 -19.31 -3.22 -1.75
CA LEU A 202 -19.37 -3.62 -0.34
C LEU A 202 -20.56 -3.00 0.39
N ALA A 203 -20.88 -1.74 0.12
CA ALA A 203 -21.99 -1.05 0.74
C ALA A 203 -23.33 -1.66 0.34
N ASP A 204 -23.48 -2.10 -0.91
CA ASP A 204 -24.65 -2.85 -1.37
C ASP A 204 -24.72 -4.24 -0.69
N ARG A 205 -23.61 -4.99 -0.69
CA ARG A 205 -23.52 -6.32 -0.05
C ARG A 205 -23.86 -6.30 1.45
N PHE A 206 -23.35 -5.30 2.18
CA PHE A 206 -23.52 -5.18 3.62
C PHE A 206 -24.58 -4.14 4.01
N LEU A 207 -25.38 -3.65 3.05
CA LEU A 207 -26.50 -2.73 3.28
C LEU A 207 -26.11 -1.48 4.11
N VAL A 208 -24.99 -0.82 3.75
CA VAL A 208 -24.45 0.36 4.45
C VAL A 208 -24.82 1.64 3.71
N SER A 209 -26.03 2.14 3.90
CA SER A 209 -26.57 3.29 3.14
C SER A 209 -25.71 4.56 3.25
N SER A 210 -25.10 4.83 4.40
CA SER A 210 -24.23 6.00 4.57
C SER A 210 -22.96 5.94 3.71
N ALA A 211 -22.43 4.74 3.45
CA ALA A 211 -21.29 4.57 2.56
C ALA A 211 -21.67 4.87 1.10
N ILE A 212 -22.88 4.47 0.67
CA ILE A 212 -23.45 4.82 -0.64
C ILE A 212 -23.57 6.34 -0.76
N TYR A 213 -24.12 7.01 0.25
CA TYR A 213 -24.27 8.47 0.24
C TYR A 213 -22.92 9.20 0.12
N HIS A 214 -21.89 8.72 0.82
CA HIS A 214 -20.54 9.26 0.66
C HIS A 214 -19.99 9.08 -0.76
N VAL A 215 -20.30 7.94 -1.42
CA VAL A 215 -19.92 7.68 -2.81
C VAL A 215 -20.67 8.60 -3.77
N GLU A 216 -21.99 8.73 -3.62
CA GLU A 216 -22.81 9.63 -4.43
C GLU A 216 -22.34 11.08 -4.32
N TYR A 217 -22.06 11.54 -3.10
CA TYR A 217 -21.55 12.88 -2.86
C TYR A 217 -20.20 13.10 -3.57
N HIS A 218 -19.30 12.12 -3.52
CA HIS A 218 -18.03 12.17 -4.25
C HIS A 218 -18.25 12.27 -5.76
N LEU A 219 -19.12 11.41 -6.31
CA LEU A 219 -19.43 11.35 -7.74
C LEU A 219 -20.07 12.63 -8.28
N LEU A 220 -20.85 13.33 -7.46
CA LEU A 220 -21.51 14.57 -7.87
C LEU A 220 -20.62 15.81 -7.76
N ASN A 221 -19.63 15.81 -6.84
CA ASN A 221 -18.93 17.05 -6.46
C ASN A 221 -17.40 17.00 -6.62
N ASN A 222 -16.79 15.81 -6.63
CA ASN A 222 -15.34 15.65 -6.43
C ASN A 222 -14.66 14.70 -7.42
N THR A 223 -15.36 14.29 -8.49
CA THR A 223 -14.76 13.55 -9.61
C THR A 223 -13.92 14.48 -10.48
N ASN A 224 -12.70 14.05 -10.82
CA ASN A 224 -11.86 14.72 -11.82
C ASN A 224 -11.99 14.07 -13.20
#